data_AF-A0A1H9NGC6-F1
#
_entry.id   AF-A0A1H9NGC6-F1
#
_cell.length_a   1.000
_cell.length_b   1.000
_cell.length_c   1.000
_cell.angle_alpha   90.00
_cell.angle_beta   90.00
_cell.angle_gamma   90.00
#
_symmetry.space_group_name_H-M   'P 1'
#
loop_
_entity.id
_entity.type
_entity.pdbx_description
1 polymer ?
#
loop_
_entity_poly.entity_id
_entity_poly.type
_entity_poly.pdbx_seq_one_letter_code
_entity_poly.pdbx_strand_id
1 'polypeptide(L)'
;MKNVFLFCATALLFTLSSGCVKNVVNPDGCNAALFNDEVNPALTAWQEAASAYSNDPTPANCAAYKDSGLAWLDAIRAYENCTVLYTASWREAVDEAKADLEAELCN
;
A
#
# COMPACT_ATOMS: atom_id res chain seq x y z
N MET A 1 54.86 -13.28 -9.60
CA MET A 1 53.48 -13.81 -9.48
C MET A 1 52.64 -12.95 -8.52
N LYS A 2 52.55 -11.62 -8.74
CA LYS A 2 51.80 -10.68 -7.85
C LYS A 2 50.55 -10.10 -8.53
N ASN A 3 50.40 -10.33 -9.83
CA ASN A 3 49.34 -9.76 -10.67
C ASN A 3 48.20 -10.77 -10.96
N VAL A 4 48.31 -12.01 -10.49
CA VAL A 4 47.27 -13.05 -10.65
C VAL A 4 46.23 -12.95 -9.53
N PHE A 5 46.64 -12.62 -8.30
CA PHE A 5 45.73 -12.40 -7.17
C PHE A 5 44.82 -11.18 -7.36
N LEU A 6 45.29 -10.16 -8.10
CA LEU A 6 44.52 -8.94 -8.36
C LEU A 6 43.43 -9.13 -9.43
N PHE A 7 43.56 -10.15 -10.29
CA PHE A 7 42.60 -10.45 -11.36
C PHE A 7 41.41 -11.31 -10.90
N CYS A 8 41.57 -12.11 -9.84
CA CYS A 8 40.45 -12.85 -9.26
C CYS A 8 39.52 -11.97 -8.40
N ALA A 9 40.03 -10.87 -7.83
CA ALA A 9 39.25 -9.99 -6.97
C ALA A 9 38.24 -9.11 -7.74
N THR A 10 38.52 -8.78 -8.99
CA THR A 10 37.66 -7.94 -9.84
C THR A 10 36.58 -8.71 -10.61
N ALA A 11 36.72 -10.03 -10.75
CA ALA A 11 35.70 -10.87 -11.40
C ALA A 11 34.50 -11.18 -10.48
N LEU A 12 34.67 -11.09 -9.15
CA LEU A 12 33.60 -11.38 -8.19
C LEU A 12 32.61 -10.22 -7.98
N LEU A 13 32.93 -9.02 -8.49
CA LEU A 13 32.10 -7.82 -8.32
C LEU A 13 30.99 -7.68 -9.37
N PHE A 14 30.96 -8.56 -10.38
CA PHE A 14 29.96 -8.51 -11.47
C PHE A 14 28.78 -9.48 -11.29
N THR A 15 28.73 -10.27 -10.21
CA THR A 15 27.66 -11.26 -9.98
C THR A 15 26.49 -10.76 -9.13
N LEU A 16 26.48 -9.48 -8.75
CA LEU A 16 25.33 -8.82 -8.13
C LEU A 16 24.38 -8.21 -9.17
N SER A 17 24.22 -8.84 -10.34
CA SER A 17 23.03 -8.64 -11.15
C SER A 17 21.85 -9.29 -10.41
N SER A 18 21.29 -8.52 -9.48
CA SER A 18 19.98 -8.78 -8.89
C SER A 18 19.02 -9.17 -10.01
N GLY A 19 18.58 -10.43 -9.98
CA GLY A 19 17.46 -10.89 -10.77
C GLY A 19 16.25 -10.06 -10.35
N CYS A 20 16.00 -8.97 -11.06
CA CYS A 20 14.69 -8.33 -11.08
C CYS A 20 13.72 -9.40 -11.57
N VAL A 21 13.06 -10.06 -10.63
CA VAL A 21 11.84 -10.79 -10.91
C VAL A 21 10.95 -9.78 -11.60
N LYS A 22 10.62 -10.02 -12.87
CA LYS A 22 9.51 -9.31 -13.51
C LYS A 22 8.26 -9.75 -12.75
N ASN A 23 7.99 -9.10 -11.62
CA ASN A 23 6.63 -8.98 -11.16
C ASN A 23 5.92 -8.34 -12.34
N VAL A 24 5.04 -9.11 -12.96
CA VAL A 24 4.22 -8.64 -14.06
C VAL A 24 3.27 -7.64 -13.42
N VAL A 25 3.77 -6.41 -13.21
CA VAL A 25 2.95 -5.27 -12.88
C VAL A 25 1.94 -5.24 -14.01
N ASN A 26 0.67 -5.52 -13.72
CA ASN A 26 -0.37 -5.34 -14.71
C ASN A 26 -0.31 -3.86 -15.10
N PRO A 27 0.20 -3.51 -16.30
CA PRO A 27 0.48 -2.11 -16.62
C PRO A 27 -0.80 -1.28 -16.62
N ASP A 28 -1.95 -1.93 -16.81
CA ASP A 28 -3.27 -1.31 -16.80
C ASP A 28 -3.77 -0.96 -15.39
N GLY A 29 -3.29 -1.65 -14.33
CA GLY A 29 -3.71 -1.41 -12.95
C GLY A 29 -2.87 -0.39 -12.19
N CYS A 30 -1.75 0.04 -12.78
CA CYS A 30 -0.73 0.83 -12.10
C CYS A 30 -0.53 2.18 -12.78
N ASN A 31 -1.64 2.89 -12.92
CA ASN A 31 -1.74 4.19 -13.55
C ASN A 31 -1.98 5.26 -12.49
N ALA A 32 -1.18 6.33 -12.50
CA ALA A 32 -1.36 7.46 -11.58
C ALA A 32 -2.74 8.12 -11.73
N ALA A 33 -3.35 8.11 -12.92
CA ALA A 33 -4.72 8.57 -13.12
C ALA A 33 -5.72 7.66 -12.39
N LEU A 34 -5.61 6.34 -12.54
CA LEU A 34 -6.50 5.40 -11.83
C LEU A 34 -6.32 5.49 -10.31
N PHE A 35 -5.06 5.61 -9.84
CA PHE A 35 -4.81 5.85 -8.41
C PHE A 35 -5.52 7.11 -7.93
N ASN A 36 -5.43 8.20 -8.70
CA ASN A 36 -6.09 9.45 -8.36
C ASN A 36 -7.62 9.38 -8.47
N ASP A 37 -8.17 8.51 -9.32
CA ASP A 37 -9.60 8.34 -9.52
C ASP A 37 -10.24 7.38 -8.50
N GLU A 38 -9.44 6.49 -7.89
CA GLU A 38 -9.93 5.47 -6.95
C GLU A 38 -9.51 5.75 -5.51
N VAL A 39 -8.22 6.03 -5.27
CA VAL A 39 -7.67 6.16 -3.91
C VAL A 39 -7.97 7.53 -3.32
N ASN A 40 -7.77 8.62 -4.08
CA ASN A 40 -7.97 9.97 -3.54
C ASN A 40 -9.44 10.24 -3.18
N PRO A 41 -10.45 9.87 -4.00
CA PRO A 41 -11.84 10.09 -3.64
C PRO A 41 -12.25 9.27 -2.42
N ALA A 42 -11.78 8.02 -2.30
CA ALA A 42 -12.02 7.18 -1.12
C ALA A 42 -11.38 7.78 0.14
N LEU A 43 -10.15 8.31 0.02
CA LEU A 43 -9.49 9.01 1.12
C LEU A 43 -10.27 10.26 1.55
N THR A 44 -10.73 11.08 0.59
CA THR A 44 -11.54 12.26 0.88
C THR A 44 -12.84 11.88 1.57
N ALA A 45 -13.55 10.86 1.07
CA ALA A 45 -14.78 10.38 1.70
C ALA A 45 -14.55 9.91 3.14
N TRP A 46 -13.43 9.21 3.40
CA TRP A 46 -13.07 8.80 4.75
C TRP A 46 -12.75 9.98 5.66
N GLN A 47 -12.04 11.00 5.18
CA GLN A 47 -11.75 12.22 5.93
C GLN A 47 -13.03 13.01 6.27
N GLU A 48 -13.98 13.08 5.34
CA GLU A 48 -15.29 13.69 5.56
C GLU A 48 -16.10 12.92 6.61
N ALA A 49 -16.14 11.59 6.52
CA ALA A 49 -16.83 10.74 7.50
C ALA A 49 -16.17 10.80 8.89
N ALA A 50 -14.83 10.85 8.95
CA ALA A 50 -14.08 11.06 10.19
C ALA A 50 -14.43 12.40 10.84
N SER A 51 -14.54 13.46 10.02
CA SER A 51 -14.95 14.79 10.49
C SER A 51 -16.39 14.77 11.00
N ALA A 52 -17.30 14.10 10.29
CA ALA A 52 -18.69 13.95 10.71
C ALA A 52 -18.82 13.20 12.03
N TYR A 53 -18.13 12.06 12.18
CA TYR A 53 -18.14 11.27 13.41
C TYR A 53 -17.52 12.00 14.60
N SER A 54 -16.40 12.71 14.38
CA SER A 54 -15.77 13.54 15.41
C SER A 54 -16.69 14.65 15.92
N ASN A 55 -17.47 15.26 15.03
CA ASN A 55 -18.42 16.31 15.38
C ASN A 55 -19.72 15.77 15.99
N ASP A 56 -20.18 14.60 15.56
CA ASP A 56 -21.43 13.98 15.99
C ASP A 56 -21.26 12.44 16.10
N PRO A 57 -20.88 11.91 17.28
CA PRO A 57 -20.51 10.52 17.45
C PRO A 57 -21.74 9.60 17.59
N THR A 58 -22.62 9.61 16.60
CA THR A 58 -23.76 8.69 16.52
C THR A 58 -23.34 7.35 15.92
N PRO A 59 -24.07 6.24 16.20
CA PRO A 59 -23.81 4.96 15.55
C PRO A 59 -23.83 5.03 14.01
N ALA A 60 -24.66 5.90 13.44
CA ALA A 60 -24.73 6.13 12.00
C ALA A 60 -23.44 6.77 11.45
N ASN A 61 -22.90 7.79 12.13
CA ASN A 61 -21.66 8.43 11.69
C ASN A 61 -20.43 7.55 11.97
N CYS A 62 -20.44 6.74 13.03
CA CYS A 62 -19.44 5.69 13.26
C CYS A 62 -19.43 4.69 12.11
N ALA A 63 -20.60 4.18 11.71
CA ALA A 63 -20.71 3.24 10.59
C ALA A 63 -20.21 3.86 9.28
N ALA A 64 -20.58 5.11 8.99
CA ALA A 64 -20.09 5.83 7.82
C ALA A 64 -18.56 6.00 7.84
N TYR A 65 -17.96 6.32 9.00
CA TYR A 65 -16.52 6.39 9.18
C TYR A 65 -15.84 5.04 8.93
N LYS A 66 -16.40 3.97 9.51
CA LYS A 66 -15.90 2.61 9.34
C LYS A 66 -15.95 2.15 7.88
N ASP A 67 -17.10 2.28 7.24
CA ASP A 67 -17.34 1.83 5.87
C ASP A 67 -16.45 2.59 4.87
N SER A 68 -16.33 3.92 5.03
CA SER A 68 -15.48 4.74 4.17
C SER A 68 -13.98 4.47 4.39
N GLY A 69 -13.56 4.18 5.62
CA GLY A 69 -12.19 3.77 5.93
C GLY A 69 -11.83 2.43 5.30
N LEU A 70 -12.72 1.44 5.39
CA LEU A 70 -12.55 0.15 4.73
C LEU A 70 -12.47 0.29 3.20
N ALA A 71 -13.34 1.11 2.61
CA ALA A 71 -13.33 1.39 1.18
C ALA A 71 -12.00 2.03 0.72
N TRP A 72 -11.43 2.95 1.50
CA TRP A 72 -10.12 3.52 1.21
C TRP A 72 -8.99 2.49 1.32
N LEU A 73 -9.01 1.63 2.35
CA LEU A 73 -8.03 0.57 2.53
C LEU A 73 -8.11 -0.48 1.41
N ASP A 74 -9.31 -0.79 0.93
CA ASP A 74 -9.52 -1.63 -0.26
C ASP A 74 -8.95 -0.98 -1.52
N ALA A 75 -9.27 0.29 -1.74
CA ALA A 75 -8.80 1.05 -2.90
C ALA A 75 -7.27 1.09 -2.94
N ILE A 76 -6.61 1.41 -1.82
CA ILE A 76 -5.14 1.45 -1.79
C ILE A 76 -4.53 0.04 -1.90
N ARG A 77 -5.19 -1.01 -1.36
CA ARG A 77 -4.72 -2.40 -1.47
C ARG A 77 -4.65 -2.91 -2.90
N ALA A 78 -5.57 -2.47 -3.77
CA ALA A 78 -5.55 -2.83 -5.19
C ALA A 78 -4.23 -2.45 -5.90
N TYR A 79 -3.49 -1.48 -5.35
CA TYR A 79 -2.23 -1.00 -5.91
C TYR A 79 -0.98 -1.68 -5.32
N GLU A 80 -1.12 -2.69 -4.45
CA GLU A 80 0.04 -3.33 -3.78
C GLU A 80 1.11 -3.86 -4.75
N ASN A 81 0.73 -4.17 -5.99
CA ASN A 81 1.61 -4.70 -7.03
C ASN A 81 2.17 -3.60 -7.96
N CYS A 82 1.81 -2.33 -7.74
CA CYS A 82 2.13 -1.22 -8.65
C CYS A 82 3.47 -0.54 -8.42
N THR A 83 4.11 -0.80 -7.29
CA THR A 83 5.45 -0.29 -7.03
C THR A 83 6.18 -1.22 -6.07
N VAL A 84 7.50 -1.27 -6.22
CA VAL A 84 8.40 -1.94 -5.26
C VAL A 84 8.37 -1.28 -3.88
N LEU A 85 7.75 -0.10 -3.75
CA LEU A 85 7.59 0.62 -2.48
C LEU A 85 6.54 -0.01 -1.56
N TYR A 86 5.57 -0.77 -2.07
CA TYR A 86 4.58 -1.46 -1.24
C TYR A 86 5.20 -2.75 -0.67
N THR A 87 5.91 -2.57 0.43
CA THR A 87 6.63 -3.62 1.15
C THR A 87 5.68 -4.59 1.87
N ALA A 88 6.23 -5.67 2.43
CA ALA A 88 5.49 -6.54 3.34
C ALA A 88 4.93 -5.76 4.54
N SER A 89 5.73 -4.84 5.12
CA SER A 89 5.29 -4.00 6.23
C SER A 89 4.13 -3.06 5.85
N TRP A 90 4.05 -2.62 4.59
CA TRP A 90 2.91 -1.84 4.13
C TRP A 90 1.65 -2.69 4.04
N ARG A 91 1.76 -3.92 3.51
CA ARG A 91 0.62 -4.86 3.45
C ARG A 91 0.10 -5.20 4.84
N GLU A 92 1.02 -5.51 5.76
CA GLU A 92 0.70 -5.75 7.17
C GLU A 92 -0.03 -4.54 7.79
N ALA A 93 0.45 -3.32 7.55
CA ALA A 93 -0.20 -2.12 8.07
C ALA A 93 -1.62 -1.91 7.51
N VAL A 94 -1.85 -2.22 6.22
CA VAL A 94 -3.19 -2.15 5.62
C VAL A 94 -4.11 -3.23 6.23
N ASP A 95 -3.60 -4.43 6.44
CA ASP A 95 -4.36 -5.54 7.00
C ASP A 95 -4.70 -5.30 8.49
N GLU A 96 -3.75 -4.75 9.27
CA GLU A 96 -3.95 -4.32 10.65
C GLU A 96 -5.01 -3.20 10.73
N ALA A 97 -4.89 -2.15 9.92
CA ALA A 97 -5.86 -1.06 9.91
C ALA A 97 -7.28 -1.53 9.53
N LYS A 98 -7.40 -2.51 8.63
CA LYS A 98 -8.69 -3.13 8.30
C LYS A 98 -9.25 -3.90 9.49
N ALA A 99 -8.43 -4.73 10.13
CA ALA A 99 -8.85 -5.51 11.29
C ALA A 99 -9.31 -4.60 12.44
N ASP A 100 -8.60 -3.50 12.68
CA ASP A 100 -8.97 -2.51 13.69
C ASP A 100 -10.32 -1.86 13.39
N LEU A 101 -10.55 -1.41 12.15
CA LEU A 101 -11.84 -0.85 11.73
C LEU A 101 -12.96 -1.88 11.79
N GLU A 102 -12.71 -3.13 11.39
CA GLU A 102 -13.68 -4.22 11.47
C GLU A 102 -14.06 -4.57 12.91
N ALA A 103 -13.12 -4.48 13.84
CA ALA A 103 -13.33 -4.73 15.26
C ALA A 103 -14.09 -3.60 15.97
N GLU A 104 -14.05 -2.37 15.43
CA GLU A 104 -14.78 -1.22 16.00
C GLU A 104 -16.29 -1.49 16.04
N LEU A 105 -16.88 -1.39 17.23
CA LEU A 105 -18.31 -1.55 17.45
C LEU A 105 -18.98 -0.17 17.35
N CYS A 106 -19.86 0.00 16.37
CA CYS A 106 -20.69 1.19 16.21
C CYS A 106 -22.04 0.98 16.89
N ASN A 107 -22.12 1.18 18.20
CA ASN A 107 -23.30 0.91 19.03
C ASN A 107 -23.69 2.07 19.94
#